data_AF-A0A958I1S8-F1
#
_entry.id   AF-A0A958I1S8-F1
#
_cell.length_a   1.000
_cell.length_b   1.000
_cell.length_c   1.000
_cell.angle_alpha   90.00
_cell.angle_beta   90.00
_cell.angle_gamma   90.00
#
_symmetry.space_group_name_H-M   'P 1'
#
loop_
_entity.id
_entity.type
_entity.pdbx_description
1 polymer ?
#
loop_
_entity_poly.entity_id
_entity_poly.type
_entity_poly.pdbx_seq_one_letter_code
_entity_poly.pdbx_strand_id
1 'polypeptide(L)'
;VAAPTAGACGALPGACLGAADALGRSEEETVKAMLAAGMIGVFIAAHASFAAEVGGCQAECGSGGGMAAAAIVTLMNGTLNQAIAASSIALQNSFGMICDPVANRVEAPCLGKNIMAASNALSCANIALADYDHLIPLDEVIDAMDKVGKSIHSDLRCTALGGLSITKTSKAIEARLNANSPAPNVTTKFKIC
;
A
#
# COMPACT_ATOMS: atom_id res chain seq x y z
N VAL A 1 -10.51 3.66 11.18
CA VAL A 1 -9.55 2.79 10.48
C VAL A 1 -10.21 2.17 9.26
N ALA A 2 -9.80 2.63 8.08
CA ALA A 2 -9.44 1.90 6.87
C ALA A 2 -8.52 2.89 6.11
N ALA A 3 -7.38 2.49 5.54
CA ALA A 3 -6.44 3.48 4.98
C ALA A 3 -5.60 2.99 3.77
N PRO A 4 -6.22 2.70 2.61
CA PRO A 4 -7.65 2.86 2.33
C PRO A 4 -8.50 1.64 2.69
N THR A 5 -7.90 0.46 2.88
CA THR A 5 -8.60 -0.78 3.24
C THR A 5 -8.04 -1.38 4.53
N ALA A 6 -8.63 -2.49 4.99
CA ALA A 6 -8.06 -3.26 6.10
C ALA A 6 -6.70 -3.88 5.75
N GLY A 7 -6.52 -4.34 4.49
CA GLY A 7 -5.28 -4.95 4.03
C GLY A 7 -4.11 -3.96 3.86
N ALA A 8 -4.43 -2.68 3.63
CA ALA A 8 -3.44 -1.60 3.49
C ALA A 8 -3.41 -0.64 4.69
N CYS A 9 -4.02 -1.01 5.82
CA CYS A 9 -4.24 -0.09 6.93
C CYS A 9 -2.96 0.37 7.66
N GLY A 10 -1.82 -0.29 7.44
CA GLY A 10 -0.55 0.05 8.07
C GLY A 10 0.27 1.07 7.30
N ALA A 11 0.14 1.14 5.98
CA ALA A 11 1.01 1.94 5.12
C ALA A 11 0.90 3.45 5.42
N LEU A 12 -0.29 4.02 5.29
CA LEU A 12 -0.51 5.45 5.52
C LEU A 12 -0.22 5.89 6.96
N PRO A 13 -0.92 5.37 7.99
CA PRO A 13 -0.69 5.85 9.35
C PRO A 13 0.71 5.47 9.86
N GLY A 14 1.24 4.29 9.50
CA GLY A 14 2.59 3.89 9.91
C GLY A 14 3.66 4.82 9.36
N ALA A 15 3.58 5.17 8.07
CA ALA A 15 4.53 6.08 7.45
C ALA A 15 4.38 7.52 7.96
N CYS A 16 3.14 8.03 8.05
CA CYS A 16 2.88 9.40 8.48
C CYS A 16 3.25 9.62 9.96
N LEU A 17 2.80 8.74 10.86
CA LEU A 17 3.07 8.88 12.29
C LEU A 17 4.56 8.64 12.60
N GLY A 18 5.17 7.65 11.95
CA GLY A 18 6.61 7.40 12.11
C GLY A 18 7.46 8.57 11.61
N ALA A 19 7.12 9.19 10.47
CA ALA A 19 7.80 10.37 9.98
C ALA A 19 7.57 11.60 10.87
N ALA A 20 6.34 11.81 11.36
CA ALA A 20 6.02 12.91 12.25
C ALA A 20 6.82 12.86 13.55
N ASP A 21 6.90 11.68 14.19
CA ASP A 21 7.69 11.45 15.40
C ASP A 21 9.19 11.70 15.14
N ALA A 22 9.74 11.12 14.08
CA ALA A 22 11.14 11.30 13.71
C ALA A 22 11.53 12.75 13.40
N LEU A 23 10.57 13.55 12.91
CA LEU A 23 10.75 14.98 12.61
C LEU A 23 10.39 15.90 13.79
N GLY A 24 9.89 15.36 14.91
CA GLY A 24 9.42 16.15 16.05
C GLY A 24 8.22 17.06 15.74
N ARG A 25 7.32 16.61 14.87
CA ARG A 25 6.15 17.37 14.41
C ARG A 25 5.04 17.38 15.45
N SER A 26 4.31 18.48 15.50
CA SER A 26 3.14 18.62 16.36
C SER A 26 1.97 17.74 15.89
N GLU A 27 1.02 17.51 16.79
CA GLU A 27 -0.24 16.84 16.45
C GLU A 27 -0.98 17.59 15.32
N GLU A 28 -1.00 18.92 15.36
CA GLU A 28 -1.67 19.73 14.34
C GLU A 28 -1.03 19.55 12.95
N GLU A 29 0.31 19.56 12.87
CA GLU A 29 1.04 19.28 11.62
C GLU A 29 0.75 17.84 11.12
N THR A 30 0.68 16.88 12.04
CA THR A 30 0.38 15.48 11.73
C THR A 30 -1.04 15.31 11.19
N VAL A 31 -2.03 15.99 11.78
CA VAL A 31 -3.42 16.01 11.30
C VAL A 31 -3.50 16.63 9.90
N LYS A 32 -2.78 17.74 9.65
CA LYS A 32 -2.72 18.35 8.31
C LYS A 32 -2.11 17.41 7.26
N ALA A 33 -1.07 16.66 7.62
CA ALA A 33 -0.48 15.67 6.74
C ALA A 33 -1.45 14.50 6.43
N MET A 34 -2.15 14.00 7.44
CA MET A 34 -3.18 12.97 7.25
C MET A 34 -4.36 13.48 6.40
N LEU A 35 -4.72 14.77 6.51
CA LEU A 35 -5.71 15.39 5.65
C LEU A 35 -5.23 15.46 4.19
N ALA A 36 -3.97 15.85 3.95
CA ALA A 36 -3.38 15.86 2.61
C ALA A 36 -3.40 14.46 1.97
N ALA A 37 -3.05 13.43 2.74
CA ALA A 37 -3.17 12.03 2.32
C ALA A 37 -4.61 11.64 1.98
N GLY A 38 -5.57 12.07 2.79
CA GLY A 38 -7.00 11.87 2.56
C GLY A 38 -7.47 12.48 1.23
N MET A 39 -6.99 13.66 0.87
CA MET A 39 -7.32 14.31 -0.41
C MET A 39 -6.82 13.50 -1.61
N ILE A 40 -5.61 12.94 -1.55
CA ILE A 40 -5.13 12.00 -2.57
C ILE A 40 -6.05 10.78 -2.66
N GLY A 41 -6.49 10.26 -1.51
CA GLY A 41 -7.47 9.18 -1.46
C GLY A 41 -8.80 9.54 -2.14
N VAL A 42 -9.29 10.77 -1.99
CA VAL A 42 -10.50 11.24 -2.68
C VAL A 42 -10.32 11.20 -4.20
N PHE A 43 -9.17 11.64 -4.71
CA PHE A 43 -8.90 11.60 -6.15
C PHE A 43 -8.83 10.16 -6.68
N ILE A 44 -8.18 9.25 -5.94
CA ILE A 44 -8.14 7.84 -6.32
C ILE A 44 -9.55 7.24 -6.30
N ALA A 45 -10.36 7.50 -5.27
CA ALA A 45 -11.70 6.95 -5.15
C ALA A 45 -12.69 7.46 -6.21
N ALA A 46 -12.46 8.66 -6.75
CA ALA A 46 -13.30 9.25 -7.78
C ALA A 46 -13.09 8.63 -9.17
N HIS A 47 -11.89 8.13 -9.46
CA HIS A 47 -11.49 7.66 -10.80
C HIS A 47 -11.10 6.18 -10.84
N ALA A 48 -10.82 5.56 -9.69
CA ALA A 48 -10.39 4.19 -9.55
C ALA A 48 -11.10 3.50 -8.38
N SER A 49 -10.64 2.30 -8.03
CA SER A 49 -11.12 1.53 -6.89
C SER A 49 -10.02 1.32 -5.86
N PHE A 50 -10.39 1.14 -4.59
CA PHE A 50 -9.49 0.60 -3.55
C PHE A 50 -9.60 -0.91 -3.39
N ALA A 51 -10.51 -1.57 -4.12
CA ALA A 51 -10.79 -2.98 -3.97
C ALA A 51 -9.72 -3.85 -4.67
N ALA A 52 -8.99 -4.67 -3.91
CA ALA A 52 -8.00 -5.58 -4.49
C ALA A 52 -8.61 -6.71 -5.32
N GLU A 53 -9.87 -7.05 -5.09
CA GLU A 53 -10.64 -7.95 -5.94
C GLU A 53 -10.91 -7.36 -7.34
N VAL A 54 -10.89 -6.03 -7.48
CA VAL A 54 -11.07 -5.34 -8.77
C VAL A 54 -9.72 -5.03 -9.42
N GLY A 55 -8.79 -4.44 -8.66
CA GLY A 55 -7.58 -3.84 -9.21
C GLY A 55 -6.25 -4.45 -8.74
N GLY A 56 -6.27 -5.55 -7.98
CA GLY A 56 -5.06 -6.08 -7.34
C GLY A 56 -4.57 -5.21 -6.17
N CYS A 57 -3.44 -5.57 -5.56
CA CYS A 57 -2.95 -4.86 -4.37
C CYS A 57 -2.37 -3.47 -4.68
N GLN A 58 -2.15 -3.12 -5.95
CA GLN A 58 -1.88 -1.74 -6.37
C GLN A 58 -3.04 -0.80 -5.97
N ALA A 59 -4.28 -1.28 -6.02
CA ALA A 59 -5.47 -0.53 -5.64
C ALA A 59 -5.54 -0.30 -4.11
N GLU A 60 -4.95 -1.21 -3.32
CA GLU A 60 -4.93 -1.13 -1.85
C GLU A 60 -3.64 -0.51 -1.32
N CYS A 61 -2.55 -1.29 -1.31
CA CYS A 61 -1.27 -0.89 -0.74
C CYS A 61 -0.56 0.14 -1.62
N GLY A 62 -0.72 0.06 -2.94
CA GLY A 62 -0.19 1.08 -3.86
C GLY A 62 -0.82 2.45 -3.59
N SER A 63 -2.16 2.50 -3.55
CA SER A 63 -2.92 3.68 -3.12
C SER A 63 -2.50 4.19 -1.75
N GLY A 64 -2.38 3.29 -0.76
CA GLY A 64 -1.91 3.65 0.59
C GLY A 64 -0.51 4.28 0.58
N GLY A 65 0.41 3.78 -0.25
CA GLY A 65 1.73 4.37 -0.47
C GLY A 65 1.66 5.75 -1.15
N GLY A 66 0.82 5.92 -2.16
CA GLY A 66 0.58 7.21 -2.82
C GLY A 66 0.03 8.26 -1.87
N MET A 67 -0.95 7.90 -1.04
CA MET A 67 -1.50 8.75 0.02
C MET A 67 -0.44 9.11 1.06
N ALA A 68 0.36 8.13 1.50
CA ALA A 68 1.44 8.34 2.46
C ALA A 68 2.52 9.29 1.93
N ALA A 69 2.85 9.22 0.64
CA ALA A 69 3.88 10.06 0.02
C ALA A 69 3.53 11.55 0.14
N ALA A 70 2.29 11.94 -0.18
CA ALA A 70 1.82 13.31 0.00
C ALA A 70 1.81 13.74 1.48
N ALA A 71 1.47 12.83 2.39
CA ALA A 71 1.52 13.09 3.83
C ALA A 71 2.94 13.47 4.28
N ILE A 72 3.94 12.68 3.86
CA ILE A 72 5.34 12.89 4.23
C ILE A 72 5.87 14.21 3.65
N VAL A 73 5.57 14.51 2.38
CA VAL A 73 5.94 15.81 1.79
C VAL A 73 5.35 16.96 2.60
N THR A 74 4.09 16.84 3.02
CA THR A 74 3.42 17.85 3.85
C THR A 74 4.12 18.02 5.22
N LEU A 75 4.50 16.92 5.88
CA LEU A 75 5.28 16.96 7.14
C LEU A 75 6.66 17.60 6.97
N MET A 76 7.23 17.54 5.77
CA MET A 76 8.52 18.14 5.45
C MET A 76 8.39 19.59 4.95
N ASN A 77 7.20 20.19 5.02
CA ASN A 77 6.88 21.53 4.52
C ASN A 77 7.13 21.70 3.01
N GLY A 78 6.98 20.62 2.25
CA GLY A 78 7.01 20.68 0.79
C GLY A 78 5.78 21.38 0.21
N THR A 79 5.87 21.74 -1.07
CA THR A 79 4.79 22.41 -1.79
C THR A 79 3.69 21.43 -2.21
N LEU A 80 2.51 21.96 -2.57
CA LEU A 80 1.42 21.17 -3.15
C LEU A 80 1.89 20.35 -4.38
N ASN A 81 2.67 20.98 -5.26
CA ASN A 81 3.17 20.32 -6.47
C ASN A 81 4.09 19.14 -6.12
N GLN A 82 4.95 19.30 -5.11
CA GLN A 82 5.80 18.21 -4.62
C GLN A 82 4.97 17.08 -4.01
N ALA A 83 3.89 17.40 -3.28
CA ALA A 83 3.01 16.38 -2.71
C ALA A 83 2.30 15.56 -3.81
N ILE A 84 1.78 16.23 -4.84
CA ILE A 84 1.16 15.58 -6.01
C ILE A 84 2.19 14.74 -6.77
N ALA A 85 3.40 15.28 -6.99
CA ALA A 85 4.49 14.56 -7.65
C ALA A 85 4.88 13.29 -6.88
N ALA A 86 5.05 13.38 -5.57
CA ALA A 86 5.38 12.23 -4.72
C ALA A 86 4.31 11.15 -4.79
N SER A 87 3.02 11.52 -4.76
CA SER A 87 1.92 10.58 -4.93
C SER A 87 1.93 9.93 -6.31
N SER A 88 2.14 10.69 -7.39
CA SER A 88 2.20 10.16 -8.75
C SER A 88 3.31 9.11 -8.89
N ILE A 89 4.54 9.44 -8.47
CA ILE A 89 5.69 8.53 -8.56
C ILE A 89 5.43 7.26 -7.72
N ALA A 90 4.88 7.41 -6.51
CA ALA A 90 4.58 6.28 -5.64
C ALA A 90 3.53 5.32 -6.24
N LEU A 91 2.50 5.83 -6.90
CA LEU A 91 1.51 5.01 -7.62
C LEU A 91 2.13 4.30 -8.82
N GLN A 92 2.94 5.00 -9.63
CA GLN A 92 3.64 4.40 -10.78
C GLN A 92 4.50 3.20 -10.36
N ASN A 93 5.24 3.32 -9.26
CA ASN A 93 6.05 2.22 -8.70
C ASN A 93 5.24 1.01 -8.23
N SER A 94 3.92 1.15 -8.12
CA SER A 94 3.00 0.10 -7.63
C SER A 94 2.26 -0.64 -8.76
N PHE A 95 2.43 -0.25 -10.02
CA PHE A 95 1.69 -0.84 -11.15
C PHE A 95 1.96 -2.34 -11.30
N GLY A 96 0.90 -3.09 -11.60
CA GLY A 96 0.92 -4.54 -11.78
C GLY A 96 0.95 -5.33 -10.48
N MET A 97 0.88 -4.69 -9.30
CA MET A 97 0.92 -5.40 -8.03
C MET A 97 -0.37 -6.23 -7.83
N ILE A 98 -0.21 -7.55 -7.93
CA ILE A 98 -1.28 -8.55 -7.75
C ILE A 98 -1.68 -8.74 -6.28
N CYS A 99 -2.77 -9.46 -6.01
CA CYS A 99 -3.23 -9.80 -4.65
C CYS A 99 -3.36 -11.31 -4.46
N ASP A 100 -2.30 -11.95 -3.95
CA ASP A 100 -2.17 -13.40 -3.80
C ASP A 100 -1.82 -13.82 -2.35
N PRO A 101 -2.75 -13.66 -1.39
CA PRO A 101 -2.48 -13.92 0.02
C PRO A 101 -2.13 -15.40 0.29
N VAL A 102 -1.07 -15.62 1.07
CA VAL A 102 -0.71 -16.95 1.58
C VAL A 102 -1.80 -17.43 2.53
N ALA A 103 -2.18 -18.70 2.38
CA ALA A 103 -3.23 -19.35 3.15
C ALA A 103 -4.59 -18.63 3.14
N ASN A 104 -4.84 -17.78 2.14
CA ASN A 104 -6.04 -16.94 2.07
C ASN A 104 -6.26 -16.15 3.38
N ARG A 105 -5.19 -15.54 3.90
CA ARG A 105 -5.19 -14.67 5.07
C ARG A 105 -4.53 -13.33 4.75
N VAL A 106 -5.05 -12.26 5.34
CA VAL A 106 -4.55 -10.89 5.14
C VAL A 106 -3.33 -10.66 6.03
N GLU A 107 -2.26 -11.39 5.75
CA GLU A 107 -1.09 -11.46 6.64
C GLU A 107 0.20 -11.51 5.84
N ALA A 108 0.46 -12.62 5.16
CA ALA A 108 1.58 -12.75 4.23
C ALA A 108 1.06 -12.81 2.78
N PRO A 109 1.55 -11.99 1.85
CA PRO A 109 2.55 -10.92 1.98
C PRO A 109 1.96 -9.54 2.37
N CYS A 110 0.70 -9.44 2.80
CA CYS A 110 0.02 -8.17 3.08
C CYS A 110 0.82 -7.23 4.03
N LEU A 111 1.39 -7.76 5.11
CA LEU A 111 2.27 -7.00 6.01
C LEU A 111 3.51 -6.48 5.28
N GLY A 112 4.15 -7.33 4.49
CA GLY A 112 5.28 -6.94 3.64
C GLY A 112 4.92 -5.87 2.62
N LYS A 113 3.71 -5.91 2.04
CA LYS A 113 3.21 -4.89 1.11
C LYS A 113 2.97 -3.55 1.81
N ASN A 114 2.54 -3.53 3.06
CA ASN A 114 2.47 -2.28 3.86
C ASN A 114 3.87 -1.70 4.11
N ILE A 115 4.85 -2.55 4.42
CA ILE A 115 6.26 -2.12 4.58
C ILE A 115 6.78 -1.51 3.27
N MET A 116 6.60 -2.20 2.15
CA MET A 116 7.01 -1.69 0.84
C MET A 116 6.32 -0.37 0.49
N ALA A 117 5.01 -0.25 0.75
CA ALA A 117 4.27 0.97 0.48
C ALA A 117 4.79 2.16 1.31
N ALA A 118 5.06 1.96 2.60
CA ALA A 118 5.63 2.98 3.47
C ALA A 118 7.06 3.38 3.04
N SER A 119 7.92 2.42 2.70
CA SER A 119 9.27 2.69 2.20
C SER A 119 9.25 3.44 0.86
N ASN A 120 8.40 3.00 -0.07
CA ASN A 120 8.22 3.67 -1.36
C ASN A 120 7.74 5.10 -1.18
N ALA A 121 6.77 5.34 -0.28
CA ALA A 121 6.25 6.66 0.02
C ALA A 121 7.35 7.63 0.50
N LEU A 122 8.19 7.18 1.44
CA LEU A 122 9.31 7.98 1.94
C LEU A 122 10.33 8.30 0.83
N SER A 123 10.70 7.31 0.00
CA SER A 123 11.61 7.52 -1.11
C SER A 123 11.04 8.51 -2.14
N CYS A 124 9.76 8.38 -2.49
CA CYS A 124 9.09 9.29 -3.44
C CYS A 124 8.96 10.71 -2.88
N ALA A 125 8.71 10.86 -1.58
CA ALA A 125 8.70 12.16 -0.92
C ALA A 125 10.07 12.85 -1.02
N ASN A 126 11.16 12.12 -0.77
CA ASN A 126 12.51 12.67 -0.93
C ASN A 126 12.83 13.09 -2.38
N ILE A 127 12.40 12.28 -3.36
CA ILE A 127 12.56 12.61 -4.78
C ILE A 127 11.81 13.90 -5.13
N ALA A 128 10.55 14.01 -4.72
CA ALA A 128 9.75 15.20 -5.01
C ALA A 128 10.28 16.47 -4.31
N LEU A 129 10.75 16.35 -3.06
CA LEU A 129 11.38 17.46 -2.32
C LEU A 129 12.72 17.91 -2.92
N ALA A 130 13.35 17.08 -3.74
CA ALA A 130 14.53 17.45 -4.52
C ALA A 130 14.17 18.13 -5.86
N ASP A 131 12.91 18.56 -6.04
CA ASP A 131 12.36 19.16 -7.25
C ASP A 131 12.50 18.29 -8.51
N TYR A 132 12.46 16.97 -8.32
CA TYR A 132 12.35 16.04 -9.44
C TYR A 132 10.91 16.01 -9.97
N ASP A 133 10.76 16.19 -11.28
CA ASP A 133 9.45 16.18 -11.92
C ASP A 133 8.94 14.74 -12.18
N HIS A 134 7.72 14.45 -11.72
CA HIS A 134 7.02 13.18 -11.88
C HIS A 134 6.69 12.76 -13.33
N LEU A 135 6.95 13.63 -14.31
CA LEU A 135 6.77 13.47 -15.77
C LEU A 135 5.33 13.22 -16.23
N ILE A 136 4.56 12.40 -15.52
CA ILE A 136 3.18 12.05 -15.78
C ILE A 136 2.30 12.59 -14.64
N PRO A 137 1.31 13.45 -14.96
CA PRO A 137 0.36 13.99 -13.98
C PRO A 137 -0.37 12.90 -13.19
N LEU A 138 -0.72 13.22 -11.93
CA LEU A 138 -1.34 12.26 -11.01
C LEU A 138 -2.67 11.68 -11.51
N ASP A 139 -3.51 12.49 -12.16
CA ASP A 139 -4.78 12.06 -12.73
C ASP A 139 -4.60 11.01 -13.83
N GLU A 140 -3.65 11.23 -14.74
CA GLU A 140 -3.30 10.26 -15.77
C GLU A 140 -2.75 8.95 -15.16
N VAL A 141 -1.96 9.05 -14.08
CA VAL A 141 -1.46 7.88 -13.35
C VAL A 141 -2.59 7.11 -12.68
N ILE A 142 -3.59 7.78 -12.09
CA ILE A 142 -4.74 7.11 -11.46
C ILE A 142 -5.58 6.37 -12.53
N ASP A 143 -5.84 7.03 -13.66
CA ASP A 143 -6.57 6.41 -14.78
C ASP A 143 -5.81 5.21 -15.36
N ALA A 144 -4.49 5.32 -15.50
CA ALA A 144 -3.63 4.23 -15.94
C ALA A 144 -3.62 3.08 -14.92
N MET A 145 -3.54 3.41 -13.62
CA MET A 145 -3.60 2.43 -12.54
C MET A 145 -4.90 1.62 -12.61
N ASP A 146 -6.05 2.27 -12.76
CA ASP A 146 -7.34 1.59 -12.88
C ASP A 146 -7.40 0.65 -14.09
N LYS A 147 -6.95 1.11 -15.26
CA LYS A 147 -6.90 0.30 -16.48
C LYS A 147 -5.99 -0.92 -16.31
N VAL A 148 -4.79 -0.74 -15.74
CA VAL A 148 -3.87 -1.85 -15.44
C VAL A 148 -4.52 -2.81 -14.45
N GLY A 149 -5.12 -2.32 -13.38
CA GLY A 149 -5.80 -3.14 -12.37
C GLY A 149 -6.90 -4.01 -12.99
N LYS A 150 -7.74 -3.43 -13.85
CA LYS A 150 -8.79 -4.15 -14.60
C LYS A 150 -8.25 -5.18 -15.59
N SER A 151 -6.99 -5.05 -16.03
CA SER A 151 -6.33 -6.02 -16.91
C SER A 151 -5.69 -7.21 -16.18
N ILE A 152 -5.49 -7.13 -14.86
CA ILE A 152 -4.93 -8.23 -14.07
C ILE A 152 -5.88 -9.43 -14.17
N HIS A 153 -5.37 -10.64 -14.45
CA HIS A 153 -6.20 -11.85 -14.53
C HIS A 153 -6.97 -12.09 -13.20
N SER A 154 -8.21 -12.58 -13.26
CA SER A 154 -9.06 -12.79 -12.07
C SER A 154 -8.40 -13.65 -10.98
N ASP A 155 -7.59 -14.62 -11.40
CA ASP A 155 -6.88 -15.53 -10.48
C ASP A 155 -5.74 -14.86 -9.71
N LEU A 156 -5.25 -13.72 -10.21
CA LEU A 156 -4.18 -12.93 -9.59
C LEU A 156 -4.73 -11.71 -8.82
N ARG A 157 -6.05 -11.62 -8.69
CA ARG A 157 -6.71 -10.70 -7.76
C ARG A 157 -7.01 -11.44 -6.46
N CYS A 158 -7.70 -10.77 -5.53
CA CYS A 158 -8.02 -11.27 -4.19
C CYS A 158 -9.00 -12.47 -4.15
N THR A 159 -8.77 -13.50 -4.97
CA THR A 159 -9.58 -14.70 -5.17
C THR A 159 -8.91 -15.96 -4.62
N ALA A 160 -7.62 -15.90 -4.30
CA ALA A 160 -6.80 -17.02 -3.84
C ALA A 160 -6.72 -18.22 -4.83
N LEU A 161 -6.93 -17.95 -6.13
CA LEU A 161 -6.90 -18.94 -7.20
C LEU A 161 -5.55 -19.01 -7.94
N GLY A 162 -4.63 -18.08 -7.68
CA GLY A 162 -3.32 -17.99 -8.33
C GLY A 162 -2.19 -17.57 -7.40
N GLY A 163 -1.02 -17.32 -7.99
CA GLY A 163 0.15 -16.80 -7.28
C GLY A 163 0.59 -17.65 -6.07
N LEU A 164 0.97 -16.98 -4.99
CA LEU A 164 1.38 -17.64 -3.75
C LEU A 164 0.27 -18.49 -3.11
N SER A 165 -1.00 -18.09 -3.28
CA SER A 165 -2.16 -18.72 -2.62
C SER A 165 -2.31 -20.21 -2.93
N ILE A 166 -1.96 -20.64 -4.14
CA ILE A 166 -2.09 -22.04 -4.60
C ILE A 166 -0.84 -22.89 -4.43
N THR A 167 0.26 -22.31 -3.92
CA THR A 167 1.49 -23.07 -3.69
C THR A 167 1.28 -24.19 -2.67
N LYS A 168 2.03 -25.29 -2.80
CA LYS A 168 1.95 -26.45 -1.88
C LYS A 168 2.10 -26.03 -0.42
N THR A 169 3.04 -25.13 -0.14
CA THR A 169 3.28 -24.59 1.20
C THR A 169 2.12 -23.74 1.69
N SER A 170 1.58 -22.85 0.86
CA SER A 170 0.39 -22.05 1.21
C SER A 170 -0.80 -22.92 1.57
N LYS A 171 -1.11 -23.94 0.76
CA LYS A 171 -2.21 -24.88 1.03
C LYS A 171 -1.97 -25.72 2.29
N ALA A 172 -0.74 -26.11 2.58
CA ALA A 172 -0.38 -26.77 3.83
C ALA A 172 -0.50 -25.84 5.06
N ILE A 173 -0.22 -24.54 4.92
CA ILE A 173 -0.48 -23.55 5.99
C ILE A 173 -1.99 -23.39 6.19
N GLU A 174 -2.75 -23.21 5.11
CA GLU A 174 -4.22 -23.06 5.13
C GLU A 174 -4.90 -24.23 5.86
N ALA A 175 -4.53 -25.46 5.50
CA ALA A 175 -5.07 -26.67 6.13
C ALA A 175 -4.76 -26.73 7.63
N ARG A 176 -3.54 -26.36 8.05
CA ARG A 176 -3.14 -26.34 9.46
C ARG A 176 -3.93 -25.31 10.27
N LEU A 177 -4.09 -24.10 9.74
CA LEU A 177 -4.86 -23.02 10.37
C LEU A 177 -6.34 -23.40 10.50
N ASN A 178 -6.93 -24.02 9.48
CA ASN A 178 -8.33 -24.44 9.50
C ASN A 178 -8.60 -25.62 10.46
N ALA A 179 -7.60 -26.47 10.71
CA ALA A 179 -7.74 -27.62 11.58
C ALA A 179 -7.70 -27.30 13.09
N ASN A 180 -7.58 -26.01 13.50
CA ASN A 180 -7.33 -25.58 14.88
C ASN A 180 -6.23 -26.39 15.59
N SER A 181 -5.32 -26.98 14.80
CA SER A 181 -4.32 -27.87 15.34
C SER A 181 -3.25 -27.01 16.00
N PRO A 182 -2.94 -27.21 17.30
CA PRO A 182 -1.84 -26.52 17.92
C PRO A 182 -0.61 -26.77 17.05
N ALA A 183 0.16 -25.71 16.79
CA ALA A 183 1.37 -25.84 16.00
C ALA A 183 2.18 -27.02 16.55
N PRO A 184 2.57 -28.01 15.73
CA PRO A 184 3.50 -29.02 16.20
C PRO A 184 4.73 -28.29 16.77
N ASN A 185 5.40 -28.88 17.76
CA ASN A 185 6.67 -28.38 18.32
C ASN A 185 7.76 -28.30 17.22
N VAL A 186 7.58 -27.40 16.27
CA VAL A 186 8.50 -27.14 15.19
C VAL A 186 9.40 -26.05 15.74
N THR A 187 10.64 -26.46 16.04
CA THR A 187 11.81 -25.61 16.19
C THR A 187 12.14 -24.89 14.86
N THR A 188 11.15 -24.26 14.23
CA THR A 188 11.36 -23.41 13.06
C THR A 188 11.84 -22.06 13.57
N LYS A 189 13.10 -21.75 13.27
CA LYS A 189 13.77 -20.44 13.42
C LYS A 189 13.11 -19.28 12.63
N PHE A 190 11.87 -19.44 12.17
CA PHE A 190 11.12 -18.33 11.62
C PHE A 190 10.32 -17.73 12.77
N LYS A 191 10.65 -16.50 13.15
CA LYS A 191 9.70 -15.66 13.89
C LYS A 191 8.45 -15.60 13.02
N ILE A 192 7.44 -16.34 13.42
CA ILE A 192 6.07 -16.17 12.92
C ILE A 192 5.77 -14.70 13.19
N CYS A 193 5.53 -13.93 12.13
CA CYS A 193 5.01 -12.56 12.27
C CYS A 193 3.59 -12.66 12.84
#